data_AF-A0A7Y4U5S1-F1
#
_entry.id   AF-A0A7Y4U5S1-F1
#
_cell.length_a   1.000
_cell.length_b   1.000
_cell.length_c   1.000
_cell.angle_alpha   90.00
_cell.angle_beta   90.00
_cell.angle_gamma   90.00
#
_symmetry.space_group_name_H-M   'P 1'
#
loop_
_entity.id
_entity.type
_entity.pdbx_description
1 polymer ?
#
loop_
_entity_poly.entity_id
_entity_poly.type
_entity_poly.pdbx_seq_one_letter_code
_entity_poly.pdbx_strand_id
1 'polypeptide(L)'
;MANNEKAVISLREIFTPLIVRVLLFVQTPASARGAFSATRKEINALLEEQKVLVKRHEIAQPEYDNARFAVIAWLDEILLKATFAENKEFFQQWQHAPLQVELHNTANAGVEFFDRLEQLRPSQKEVNEIYHLCLCLGFRGRYYSEEQDYQLIEMRRERAQHVPIAFPDLLEIERKKEHVTPQPYDIQPPPAKVHLRPPSLFWPGVILSTLAVLLLVWWFRPISNCGNGRIDPGEQCDLTASASLCPGGLGCQADCTCPPPPPGPSLDAIRAAIRPFECHRVEVADNIQNGVVNLFGRVQSPDQGREIREAVQQVVGVTEVRDTFSFMARPFCEVVDLLDPIRQRAQTTGASLDVHPQKGCDVTYYHNENLIVDISSPKPLQYVYADYYVADKENVAHLVPHPEQPENFFQDQLKLTIGDPTSKPEWKILSPFGTELVTVIASPRRLLNVAPSNNEGATSYIAELRRVLQDPTNSDVTANYCFITTADK
;
A
#
# COMPACT_ATOMS: atom_id res chain seq x y z
N MET A 1 61.17 12.28 23.65
CA MET A 1 60.58 10.97 23.33
C MET A 1 59.07 11.17 23.31
N ALA A 2 58.51 11.46 22.13
CA ALA A 2 57.07 11.58 21.96
C ALA A 2 56.51 10.16 21.84
N ASN A 3 55.71 9.75 22.82
CA ASN A 3 54.98 8.49 22.80
C ASN A 3 54.03 8.53 21.60
N ASN A 4 54.34 7.75 20.57
CA ASN A 4 53.47 7.52 19.43
C ASN A 4 52.40 6.52 19.87
N GLU A 5 51.37 6.98 20.58
CA GLU A 5 50.14 6.20 20.79
C GLU A 5 49.58 5.87 19.42
N LYS A 6 49.77 4.62 18.96
CA LYS A 6 49.10 4.12 17.77
C LYS A 6 47.60 4.23 18.03
N ALA A 7 46.92 5.15 17.37
CA ALA A 7 45.46 5.20 17.35
C ALA A 7 44.95 3.83 16.91
N VAL A 8 44.16 3.17 17.77
CA VAL A 8 43.51 1.90 17.47
C VAL A 8 42.38 2.21 16.48
N ILE A 9 42.47 1.65 15.28
CA ILE A 9 41.42 1.80 14.25
C ILE A 9 40.25 0.89 14.61
N SER A 10 39.03 1.41 14.51
CA SER A 10 37.81 0.63 14.80
C SER A 10 37.34 -0.15 13.57
N LEU A 11 36.58 -1.25 13.78
CA LEU A 11 35.91 -1.95 12.66
C LEU A 11 35.02 -1.00 11.84
N ARG A 12 34.34 -0.04 12.49
CA ARG A 12 33.56 1.00 11.79
C ARG A 12 34.41 1.73 10.76
N GLU A 13 35.57 2.26 11.16
CA GLU A 13 36.46 2.99 10.25
C GLU A 13 36.97 2.12 9.10
N ILE A 14 37.22 0.83 9.35
CA ILE A 14 37.60 -0.15 8.33
C ILE A 14 36.46 -0.35 7.30
N PHE A 15 35.20 -0.40 7.73
CA PHE A 15 34.06 -0.63 6.85
C PHE A 15 33.45 0.64 6.22
N THR A 16 33.69 1.82 6.79
CA THR A 16 33.13 3.10 6.31
C THR A 16 33.33 3.34 4.81
N PRO A 17 34.53 3.16 4.21
CA PRO A 17 34.73 3.40 2.78
C PRO A 17 33.82 2.54 1.90
N LEU A 18 33.63 1.26 2.26
CA LEU A 18 32.76 0.33 1.53
C LEU A 18 31.29 0.72 1.69
N ILE A 19 30.86 1.03 2.91
CA ILE A 19 29.48 1.46 3.21
C ILE A 19 29.15 2.74 2.44
N VAL A 20 30.00 3.76 2.52
CA VAL A 20 29.82 5.03 1.80
C VAL A 20 29.76 4.80 0.30
N ARG A 21 30.61 3.93 -0.25
CA ARG A 21 30.61 3.64 -1.69
C ARG A 21 29.29 3.05 -2.17
N VAL A 22 28.67 2.16 -1.39
CA VAL A 22 27.35 1.56 -1.67
C VAL A 22 26.25 2.63 -1.55
N LEU A 23 26.27 3.46 -0.50
CA LEU A 23 25.28 4.52 -0.32
C LEU A 23 25.33 5.55 -1.46
N LEU A 24 26.53 5.93 -1.93
CA LEU A 24 26.71 6.81 -3.09
C LEU A 24 26.17 6.18 -4.38
N PHE A 25 26.34 4.86 -4.55
CA PHE A 25 25.75 4.14 -5.67
C PHE A 25 24.22 4.22 -5.66
N VAL A 26 23.58 4.05 -4.49
CA VAL A 26 22.12 4.12 -4.35
C VAL A 26 21.59 5.52 -4.68
N GLN A 27 22.32 6.58 -4.34
CA GLN A 27 21.90 7.96 -4.63
C GLN A 27 22.04 8.34 -6.11
N THR A 28 23.01 7.76 -6.81
CA THR A 28 23.29 8.03 -8.23
C THR A 28 23.59 6.73 -8.97
N PRO A 29 22.58 5.88 -9.19
CA PRO A 29 22.77 4.60 -9.83
C PRO A 29 23.28 4.83 -11.26
N ALA A 30 24.48 4.32 -11.54
CA ALA A 30 25.11 4.52 -12.84
C ALA A 30 24.30 3.79 -13.92
N SER A 31 23.64 4.54 -14.80
CA SER A 31 22.89 4.02 -15.96
C SER A 31 23.80 3.70 -17.16
N ALA A 32 25.12 3.83 -17.00
CA ALA A 32 26.10 3.64 -18.07
C ALA A 32 26.43 2.16 -18.32
N ARG A 33 26.69 1.80 -19.59
CA ARG A 33 27.24 0.48 -19.95
C ARG A 33 28.55 0.23 -19.22
N GLY A 34 28.68 -0.94 -18.61
CA GLY A 34 29.86 -1.33 -17.83
C GLY A 34 29.83 -0.97 -16.33
N ALA A 35 28.75 -0.35 -15.85
CA ALA A 35 28.57 0.02 -14.43
C ALA A 35 28.78 -1.15 -13.45
N PHE A 36 28.31 -2.35 -13.79
CA PHE A 36 28.53 -3.56 -12.98
C PHE A 36 30.02 -3.84 -12.77
N SER A 37 30.79 -3.92 -13.86
CA SER A 37 32.22 -4.24 -13.80
C SER A 37 33.04 -3.20 -13.02
N ALA A 38 32.70 -1.92 -13.17
CA ALA A 38 33.36 -0.83 -12.46
C ALA A 38 33.05 -0.88 -10.95
N THR A 39 31.76 -0.98 -10.59
CA THR A 39 31.33 -1.11 -9.19
C THR A 39 31.91 -2.35 -8.52
N ARG A 40 31.90 -3.51 -9.19
CA ARG A 40 32.48 -4.74 -8.64
C ARG A 40 33.98 -4.64 -8.43
N LYS A 41 34.72 -4.02 -9.36
CA LYS A 41 36.16 -3.78 -9.23
C LYS A 41 36.48 -2.88 -8.04
N GLU A 42 35.72 -1.81 -7.86
CA GLU A 42 35.91 -0.87 -6.75
C GLU A 42 35.60 -1.52 -5.40
N ILE A 43 34.50 -2.26 -5.28
CA ILE A 43 34.17 -3.02 -4.06
C ILE A 43 35.29 -4.00 -3.71
N ASN A 44 35.78 -4.76 -4.69
CA ASN A 44 36.88 -5.70 -4.45
C ASN A 44 38.16 -4.99 -4.02
N ALA A 45 38.48 -3.82 -4.59
CA ALA A 45 39.64 -3.04 -4.18
C ALA A 45 39.52 -2.57 -2.70
N LEU A 46 38.34 -2.12 -2.28
CA LEU A 46 38.09 -1.73 -0.89
C LEU A 46 38.19 -2.94 0.06
N LEU A 47 37.68 -4.11 -0.34
CA LEU A 47 37.82 -5.34 0.46
C LEU A 47 39.28 -5.76 0.62
N GLU A 48 40.12 -5.60 -0.41
CA GLU A 48 41.56 -5.86 -0.29
C GLU A 48 42.27 -4.86 0.63
N GLU A 49 41.89 -3.57 0.55
CA GLU A 49 42.42 -2.55 1.46
C GLU A 49 42.06 -2.85 2.93
N GLN A 50 40.84 -3.30 3.20
CA GLN A 50 40.42 -3.73 4.54
C GLN A 50 41.30 -4.85 5.08
N LYS A 51 41.64 -5.86 4.27
CA LYS A 51 42.54 -6.95 4.69
C LYS A 51 43.92 -6.43 5.11
N VAL A 52 44.44 -5.42 4.42
CA VAL A 52 45.70 -4.77 4.78
C VAL A 52 45.58 -4.04 6.12
N LEU A 53 44.49 -3.31 6.36
CA LEU A 53 44.22 -2.60 7.61
C LEU A 53 44.06 -3.57 8.79
N VAL A 54 43.25 -4.62 8.63
CA VAL A 54 43.03 -5.69 9.63
C VAL A 54 44.37 -6.29 10.07
N LYS A 55 45.25 -6.60 9.12
CA LYS A 55 46.59 -7.14 9.42
C LYS A 55 47.50 -6.11 10.10
N ARG A 56 47.49 -4.86 9.65
CA ARG A 56 48.34 -3.79 10.18
C ARG A 56 47.99 -3.43 11.63
N HIS A 57 46.71 -3.43 11.94
CA HIS A 57 46.17 -3.06 13.26
C HIS A 57 45.87 -4.27 14.15
N GLU A 58 46.28 -5.47 13.73
CA GLU A 58 46.19 -6.71 14.50
C GLU A 58 44.75 -7.02 14.97
N ILE A 59 43.76 -6.69 14.14
CA ILE A 59 42.35 -6.96 14.42
C ILE A 59 42.13 -8.48 14.40
N ALA A 60 41.40 -8.98 15.40
CA ALA A 60 41.09 -10.39 15.51
C ALA A 60 40.28 -10.86 14.29
N GLN A 61 40.83 -11.82 13.54
CA GLN A 61 40.20 -12.30 12.30
C GLN A 61 38.73 -12.76 12.48
N PRO A 62 38.37 -13.51 13.54
CA PRO A 62 36.98 -13.90 13.76
C PRO A 62 36.01 -12.71 13.92
N GLU A 63 36.48 -11.58 14.47
CA GLU A 63 35.66 -10.39 14.63
C GLU A 63 35.50 -9.66 13.29
N TYR A 64 36.58 -9.54 12.52
CA TYR A 64 36.53 -8.97 11.17
C TYR A 64 35.65 -9.81 10.23
N ASP A 65 35.78 -11.13 10.21
CA ASP A 65 34.98 -12.00 9.34
C ASP A 65 33.49 -11.95 9.69
N ASN A 66 33.15 -11.83 10.97
CA ASN A 66 31.76 -11.70 11.42
C ASN A 66 31.17 -10.33 11.05
N ALA A 67 31.92 -9.24 11.25
CA ALA A 67 31.49 -7.91 10.82
C ALA A 67 31.41 -7.80 9.28
N ARG A 68 32.35 -8.41 8.54
CA ARG A 68 32.34 -8.45 7.07
C ARG A 68 31.09 -9.16 6.57
N PHE A 69 30.68 -10.26 7.21
CA PHE A 69 29.46 -10.97 6.85
C PHE A 69 28.23 -10.05 6.88
N ALA A 70 28.06 -9.28 7.96
CA ALA A 70 26.94 -8.34 8.09
C ALA A 70 26.92 -7.28 6.99
N VAL A 71 28.08 -6.67 6.71
CA VAL A 71 28.20 -5.63 5.68
C VAL A 71 27.96 -6.20 4.28
N ILE A 72 28.41 -7.42 4.00
CA ILE A 72 28.19 -8.09 2.71
C ILE A 72 26.72 -8.47 2.52
N ALA A 73 26.06 -8.98 3.55
CA ALA A 73 24.62 -9.29 3.52
C ALA A 73 23.80 -8.02 3.21
N TRP A 74 24.11 -6.91 3.89
CA TRP A 74 23.49 -5.61 3.63
C TRP A 74 23.79 -5.10 2.22
N LEU A 75 25.04 -5.11 1.80
CA LEU A 75 25.46 -4.64 0.49
C LEU A 75 24.73 -5.37 -0.64
N ASP A 76 24.68 -6.70 -0.60
CA ASP A 76 24.01 -7.50 -1.63
C ASP A 76 22.52 -7.16 -1.72
N GLU A 77 21.83 -7.02 -0.59
CA GLU A 77 20.42 -6.67 -0.56
C GLU A 77 20.18 -5.25 -1.11
N ILE A 78 20.97 -4.27 -0.68
CA ILE A 78 20.81 -2.88 -1.10
C ILE A 78 21.10 -2.69 -2.59
N LEU A 79 22.14 -3.32 -3.13
CA LEU A 79 22.45 -3.22 -4.56
C LEU A 79 21.39 -3.90 -5.44
N LEU A 80 20.87 -5.06 -5.03
CA LEU A 80 19.77 -5.73 -5.72
C LEU A 80 18.51 -4.85 -5.70
N LYS A 81 18.17 -4.29 -4.54
CA LYS A 81 17.01 -3.40 -4.39
C LYS A 81 17.12 -2.15 -5.25
N ALA A 82 18.28 -1.48 -5.26
CA ALA A 82 18.49 -0.25 -6.01
C ALA A 82 18.47 -0.45 -7.53
N THR A 83 18.86 -1.64 -8.02
CA THR A 83 18.99 -1.90 -9.46
C THR A 83 17.82 -2.65 -10.08
N PHE A 84 16.90 -3.18 -9.27
CA PHE A 84 15.76 -3.99 -9.71
C PHE A 84 14.92 -3.33 -10.82
N ALA A 85 14.58 -2.04 -10.66
CA ALA A 85 13.77 -1.30 -11.63
C ALA A 85 14.62 -0.51 -12.64
N GLU A 86 15.76 0.04 -12.20
CA GLU A 86 16.50 1.06 -12.96
C GLU A 86 17.60 0.50 -13.86
N ASN A 87 18.19 -0.65 -13.51
CA ASN A 87 19.29 -1.27 -14.26
C ASN A 87 19.21 -2.80 -14.21
N LYS A 88 18.28 -3.37 -14.99
CA LYS A 88 17.99 -4.81 -15.03
C LYS A 88 19.20 -5.67 -15.38
N GLU A 89 20.10 -5.18 -16.23
CA GLU A 89 21.33 -5.89 -16.60
C GLU A 89 22.28 -6.02 -15.39
N PHE A 90 22.47 -4.93 -14.62
CA PHE A 90 23.22 -4.96 -13.37
C PHE A 90 22.58 -5.91 -12.37
N PHE A 91 21.26 -5.80 -12.17
CA PHE A 91 20.51 -6.65 -11.24
C PHE A 91 20.74 -8.13 -11.55
N GLN A 92 20.60 -8.53 -12.82
CA GLN A 92 20.81 -9.90 -13.24
C GLN A 92 22.25 -10.35 -12.98
N GLN A 93 23.26 -9.56 -13.35
CA GLN A 93 24.66 -9.92 -13.11
C GLN A 93 24.96 -10.07 -11.60
N TRP A 94 24.44 -9.17 -10.77
CA TRP A 94 24.63 -9.25 -9.32
C TRP A 94 23.89 -10.43 -8.68
N GLN A 95 22.69 -10.75 -9.16
CA GLN A 95 21.91 -11.91 -8.70
C GLN A 95 22.61 -13.24 -8.99
N HIS A 96 23.35 -13.35 -10.10
CA HIS A 96 24.10 -14.57 -10.43
C HIS A 96 25.37 -14.76 -9.59
N ALA A 97 25.96 -13.66 -9.11
CA ALA A 97 27.24 -13.66 -8.40
C ALA A 97 27.25 -12.70 -7.19
N PRO A 98 26.35 -12.89 -6.21
CA PRO A 98 26.30 -12.04 -5.02
C PRO A 98 27.51 -12.33 -4.12
N LEU A 99 28.00 -11.32 -3.39
CA LEU A 99 29.21 -11.46 -2.59
C LEU A 99 29.05 -12.43 -1.41
N GLN A 100 27.84 -12.60 -0.87
CA GLN A 100 27.52 -13.60 0.16
C GLN A 100 27.87 -15.02 -0.30
N VAL A 101 27.68 -15.34 -1.59
CA VAL A 101 28.02 -16.65 -2.14
C VAL A 101 29.53 -16.76 -2.33
N GLU A 102 30.17 -15.75 -2.93
CA GLU A 102 31.60 -15.80 -3.24
C GLU A 102 32.50 -15.78 -1.99
N LEU A 103 32.13 -15.00 -0.97
CA LEU A 103 32.97 -14.76 0.21
C LEU A 103 32.61 -15.63 1.40
N HIS A 104 31.36 -16.08 1.49
CA HIS A 104 30.84 -16.82 2.64
C HIS A 104 30.15 -18.13 2.27
N ASN A 105 30.09 -18.49 0.98
CA ASN A 105 29.47 -19.72 0.49
C ASN A 105 28.04 -19.91 1.00
N THR A 106 27.27 -18.83 1.07
CA THR A 106 25.86 -18.85 1.45
C THR A 106 25.01 -18.04 0.49
N ALA A 107 23.78 -18.51 0.26
CA ALA A 107 22.73 -17.75 -0.43
C ALA A 107 21.61 -17.30 0.53
N ASN A 108 21.78 -17.53 1.83
CA ASN A 108 20.77 -17.29 2.87
C ASN A 108 21.23 -16.25 3.90
N ALA A 109 22.07 -15.28 3.49
CA ALA A 109 22.62 -14.31 4.43
C ALA A 109 21.54 -13.44 5.10
N GLY A 110 20.38 -13.28 4.47
CA GLY A 110 19.22 -12.58 5.05
C GLY A 110 18.68 -13.22 6.33
N VAL A 111 18.82 -14.54 6.50
CA VAL A 111 18.43 -15.25 7.73
C VAL A 111 19.63 -15.38 8.67
N GLU A 112 20.78 -15.83 8.15
CA GLU A 112 22.00 -16.06 8.93
C GLU A 112 22.51 -14.79 9.62
N PHE A 113 22.24 -13.61 9.07
CA PHE A 113 22.55 -12.34 9.73
C PHE A 113 21.97 -12.29 11.14
N PHE A 114 20.70 -12.66 11.30
CA PHE A 114 20.03 -12.60 12.59
C PHE A 114 20.50 -13.71 13.53
N ASP A 115 20.75 -14.91 13.00
CA ASP A 115 21.31 -16.02 13.78
C ASP A 115 22.69 -15.63 14.37
N ARG A 116 23.52 -14.93 13.60
CA ARG A 116 24.82 -14.42 14.07
C ARG A 116 24.66 -13.27 15.05
N LEU A 117 23.71 -12.36 14.80
CA LEU A 117 23.40 -11.22 15.68
C LEU A 117 22.93 -11.69 17.08
N GLU A 118 22.12 -12.74 17.14
CA GLU A 118 21.64 -13.37 18.37
C GLU A 118 22.79 -14.02 19.18
N GLN A 119 23.83 -14.50 18.50
CA GLN A 119 25.01 -15.13 19.12
C GLN A 119 26.08 -14.13 19.59
N LEU A 120 25.95 -12.84 19.25
CA LEU A 120 26.94 -11.83 19.64
C LEU A 120 26.93 -11.57 21.15
N ARG A 121 28.11 -11.65 21.78
CA ARG A 121 28.27 -11.33 23.21
C ARG A 121 28.33 -9.82 23.42
N PRO A 122 27.85 -9.29 24.57
CA PRO A 122 27.97 -7.86 24.91
C PRO A 122 29.40 -7.31 24.90
N SER A 123 30.41 -8.17 25.06
CA SER A 123 31.83 -7.79 24.99
C SER A 123 32.31 -7.49 23.57
N GLN A 124 31.63 -7.98 22.53
CA GLN A 124 32.00 -7.78 21.11
C GLN A 124 31.41 -6.48 20.58
N LYS A 125 31.77 -5.34 21.19
CA LYS A 125 31.12 -4.04 20.96
C LYS A 125 31.22 -3.58 19.51
N GLU A 126 32.39 -3.68 18.89
CA GLU A 126 32.59 -3.22 17.52
C GLU A 126 31.82 -4.07 16.49
N VAL A 127 31.69 -5.38 16.71
CA VAL A 127 30.90 -6.25 15.84
C VAL A 127 29.41 -5.94 16.00
N ASN A 128 28.92 -5.76 17.24
CA ASN A 128 27.53 -5.35 17.49
C ASN A 128 27.20 -4.00 16.83
N GLU A 129 28.13 -3.05 16.87
CA GLU A 129 27.99 -1.75 16.21
C GLU A 129 27.81 -1.90 14.68
N ILE A 130 28.59 -2.77 14.03
CA ILE A 130 28.47 -3.01 12.59
C ILE A 130 27.12 -3.62 12.22
N TYR A 131 26.63 -4.61 12.98
CA TYR A 131 25.31 -5.20 12.74
C TYR A 131 24.21 -4.16 12.93
N HIS A 132 24.28 -3.36 14.00
CA HIS A 132 23.32 -2.29 14.24
C HIS A 132 23.34 -1.24 13.13
N LEU A 133 24.53 -0.85 12.65
CA LEU A 133 24.69 0.07 11.54
C LEU A 133 24.03 -0.47 10.26
N CYS A 134 24.23 -1.75 9.92
CA CYS A 134 23.58 -2.37 8.76
C CYS A 134 22.04 -2.29 8.86
N LEU A 135 21.48 -2.54 10.05
CA LEU A 135 20.05 -2.40 10.30
C LEU A 135 19.57 -0.95 10.09
N CYS A 136 20.26 0.03 10.67
CA CYS A 136 19.93 1.45 10.49
C CYS A 136 20.06 1.93 9.03
N LEU A 137 20.96 1.32 8.25
CA LEU A 137 21.13 1.59 6.82
C LEU A 137 20.14 0.80 5.94
N GLY A 138 19.08 0.26 6.52
CA GLY A 138 17.95 -0.31 5.81
C GLY A 138 18.09 -1.79 5.45
N PHE A 139 19.03 -2.52 6.06
CA PHE A 139 19.04 -3.99 5.96
C PHE A 139 17.75 -4.56 6.56
N ARG A 140 17.08 -5.41 5.79
CA ARG A 140 15.87 -6.13 6.20
C ARG A 140 16.15 -7.61 6.42
N GLY A 141 16.89 -8.26 5.52
CA GLY A 141 17.09 -9.70 5.57
C GLY A 141 15.75 -10.43 5.67
N ARG A 142 15.58 -11.40 6.57
CA ARG A 142 14.34 -12.18 6.73
C ARG A 142 13.05 -11.38 7.03
N TYR A 143 13.15 -10.07 7.30
CA TYR A 143 12.06 -9.19 7.69
C TYR A 143 11.52 -8.37 6.50
N TYR A 144 10.61 -8.96 5.70
CA TYR A 144 10.07 -8.33 4.48
C TYR A 144 8.62 -7.83 4.62
N SER A 145 7.89 -8.15 5.69
CA SER A 145 6.52 -7.67 5.98
C SER A 145 6.50 -6.45 6.92
N GLU A 146 5.39 -5.70 6.97
CA GLU A 146 5.23 -4.53 7.85
C GLU A 146 5.23 -4.92 9.36
N GLU A 147 4.66 -6.07 9.72
CA GLU A 147 4.71 -6.66 11.07
C GLU A 147 6.17 -6.98 11.50
N GLN A 148 6.99 -7.39 10.54
CA GLN A 148 8.41 -7.67 10.70
C GLN A 148 9.26 -6.39 10.72
N ASP A 149 8.80 -5.30 10.11
CA ASP A 149 9.43 -3.98 10.21
C ASP A 149 9.36 -3.46 11.67
N TYR A 150 8.29 -3.72 12.43
CA TYR A 150 8.23 -3.39 13.87
C TYR A 150 9.20 -4.21 14.72
N GLN A 151 9.33 -5.53 14.45
CA GLN A 151 10.33 -6.37 15.11
C GLN A 151 11.75 -5.88 14.81
N LEU A 152 11.99 -5.43 13.57
CA LEU A 152 13.25 -4.83 13.15
C LEU A 152 13.51 -3.48 13.83
N ILE A 153 12.48 -2.64 13.98
CA ILE A 153 12.55 -1.35 14.70
C ILE A 153 12.80 -1.55 16.20
N GLU A 154 12.10 -2.48 16.84
CA GLU A 154 12.30 -2.77 18.26
C GLU A 154 13.67 -3.41 18.49
N MET A 155 14.13 -4.30 17.61
CA MET A 155 15.49 -4.84 17.64
C MET A 155 16.55 -3.74 17.48
N ARG A 156 16.32 -2.75 16.60
CA ARG A 156 17.19 -1.56 16.50
C ARG A 156 17.21 -0.79 17.82
N ARG A 157 16.07 -0.58 18.47
CA ARG A 157 15.95 0.14 19.74
C ARG A 157 16.64 -0.59 20.89
N GLU A 158 16.40 -1.89 21.06
CA GLU A 158 17.01 -2.71 22.11
C GLU A 158 18.55 -2.73 21.96
N ARG A 159 19.03 -2.92 20.73
CA ARG A 159 20.46 -3.02 20.45
C ARG A 159 21.17 -1.67 20.57
N ALA A 160 20.50 -0.56 20.31
CA ALA A 160 21.07 0.77 20.48
C ALA A 160 21.54 1.07 21.90
N GLN A 161 20.93 0.47 22.92
CA GLN A 161 21.36 0.61 24.32
C GLN A 161 22.78 0.07 24.58
N HIS A 162 23.28 -0.77 23.67
CA HIS A 162 24.56 -1.47 23.79
C HIS A 162 25.64 -0.93 22.84
N VAL A 163 25.33 0.11 22.05
CA VAL A 163 26.23 0.75 21.10
C VAL A 163 26.77 2.05 21.72
N PRO A 164 28.07 2.39 21.56
CA PRO A 164 28.66 3.59 22.15
C PRO A 164 28.17 4.93 21.54
N ILE A 165 27.25 4.90 20.57
CA ILE A 165 26.68 6.08 19.89
C ILE A 165 25.30 6.37 20.49
N ALA A 166 25.03 7.63 20.83
CA ALA A 166 23.70 8.02 21.33
C ALA A 166 22.65 7.90 20.20
N PHE A 167 21.58 7.15 20.48
CA PHE A 167 20.43 6.91 19.58
C PHE A 167 19.71 8.15 18.99
N PRO A 168 19.78 9.39 19.54
CA PRO A 168 19.15 10.55 18.92
C PRO A 168 19.65 10.89 17.51
N ASP A 169 20.92 10.61 17.19
CA ASP A 169 21.52 11.01 15.91
C ASP A 169 21.08 10.12 14.72
N LEU A 170 20.66 8.88 14.97
CA LEU A 170 20.24 7.92 13.93
C LEU A 170 18.75 8.03 13.60
N LEU A 171 17.91 8.31 14.60
CA LEU A 171 16.47 8.57 14.41
C LEU A 171 16.20 9.86 13.63
N GLU A 172 17.07 10.87 13.71
CA GLU A 172 16.93 12.08 12.89
C GLU A 172 17.13 11.81 11.39
N ILE A 173 17.99 10.85 11.03
CA ILE A 173 18.26 10.45 9.64
C ILE A 173 17.07 9.67 9.06
N GLU A 174 16.46 8.76 9.84
CA GLU A 174 15.24 8.03 9.42
C GLU A 174 13.99 8.94 9.40
N ARG A 175 13.84 9.83 10.38
CA ARG A 175 12.69 10.75 10.47
C ARG A 175 12.72 11.82 9.38
N LYS A 176 13.90 12.27 8.95
CA LYS A 176 14.06 13.17 7.80
C LYS A 176 14.28 12.36 6.52
N LYS A 177 13.20 11.82 5.96
CA LYS A 177 13.03 11.79 4.47
C LYS A 177 12.78 13.21 3.91
N GLU A 178 13.31 14.24 4.57
CA GLU A 178 13.31 15.61 4.07
C GLU A 178 14.60 15.83 3.29
N HIS A 179 14.43 16.20 2.02
CA HIS A 179 15.47 16.63 1.13
C HIS A 179 16.22 17.80 1.79
N VAL A 180 17.41 17.52 2.32
CA VAL A 180 18.30 18.58 2.81
C VAL A 180 18.89 19.26 1.59
N THR A 181 18.32 20.42 1.27
CA THR A 181 18.56 21.39 0.18
C THR A 181 17.58 21.31 -1.01
N PRO A 182 16.95 22.44 -1.40
CA PRO A 182 16.23 22.55 -2.68
C PRO A 182 17.25 22.47 -3.82
N GLN A 183 17.05 21.57 -4.78
CA GLN A 183 17.87 21.49 -5.99
C GLN A 183 17.57 22.71 -6.89
N PRO A 184 18.58 23.47 -7.37
CA PRO A 184 18.36 24.70 -8.14
C PRO A 184 17.90 24.52 -9.60
N TYR A 185 17.49 23.33 -10.03
CA TYR A 185 17.23 23.02 -11.45
C TYR A 185 15.92 22.28 -11.70
N ASP A 186 14.81 22.73 -11.10
CA ASP A 186 13.46 22.44 -11.60
C ASP A 186 13.05 23.46 -12.67
N ILE A 187 13.72 23.42 -13.83
CA ILE A 187 13.25 24.11 -15.04
C ILE A 187 12.99 23.03 -16.08
N GLN A 188 11.71 22.75 -16.35
CA GLN A 188 11.32 21.92 -17.48
C GLN A 188 11.69 22.62 -18.79
N PRO A 189 12.39 21.94 -19.73
CA PRO A 189 12.69 22.53 -21.03
C PRO A 189 11.41 22.63 -21.89
N PRO A 190 11.24 23.70 -22.68
CA PRO A 190 10.04 23.88 -23.51
C PRO A 190 9.99 22.86 -24.66
N PRO A 191 8.78 22.44 -25.11
CA PRO A 191 8.64 21.44 -26.16
C PRO A 191 9.14 21.95 -27.52
N ALA A 192 9.74 21.04 -28.29
CA ALA A 192 10.35 21.32 -29.59
C ALA A 192 9.30 21.73 -30.65
N LYS A 193 9.62 22.76 -31.45
CA LYS A 193 8.79 23.24 -32.56
C LYS A 193 8.83 22.24 -33.73
N VAL A 194 7.66 21.76 -34.14
CA VAL A 194 7.48 20.89 -35.31
C VAL A 194 7.52 21.74 -36.58
N HIS A 195 8.46 21.46 -37.49
CA HIS A 195 8.50 22.05 -38.83
C HIS A 195 7.69 21.18 -39.81
N LEU A 196 6.56 21.72 -40.31
CA LEU A 196 5.77 21.12 -41.38
C LEU A 196 6.44 21.38 -42.74
N ARG A 197 6.67 20.31 -43.51
CA ARG A 197 7.14 20.38 -44.91
C ARG A 197 5.95 20.67 -45.86
N PRO A 198 6.13 21.47 -46.92
CA PRO A 198 5.05 21.77 -47.85
C PRO A 198 4.77 20.58 -48.79
N PRO A 199 3.52 20.35 -49.21
CA PRO A 199 3.18 19.27 -50.12
C PRO A 199 3.52 19.62 -51.57
N SER A 200 4.01 18.62 -52.31
CA SER A 200 4.36 18.66 -53.72
C SER A 200 3.13 18.69 -54.64
N LEU A 201 3.21 19.48 -55.71
CA LEU A 201 2.23 19.59 -56.80
C LEU A 201 1.92 18.25 -57.49
N PHE A 202 0.70 17.72 -57.32
CA PHE A 202 -0.03 16.84 -58.26
C PHE A 202 -1.52 16.92 -57.81
N TRP A 203 -2.47 17.59 -58.49
CA TRP A 203 -3.19 17.14 -59.69
C TRP A 203 -4.26 18.22 -60.08
N PRO A 204 -4.19 18.90 -61.24
CA PRO A 204 -5.23 19.86 -61.66
C PRO A 204 -6.44 19.24 -62.38
N GLY A 205 -6.63 17.91 -62.32
CA GLY A 205 -7.74 17.21 -63.00
C GLY A 205 -9.00 16.97 -62.16
N VAL A 206 -8.90 17.02 -60.82
CA VAL A 206 -10.00 16.62 -59.91
C VAL A 206 -10.84 17.82 -59.44
N ILE A 207 -10.32 19.04 -59.59
CA ILE A 207 -10.96 20.29 -59.13
C ILE A 207 -12.10 20.73 -60.08
N LEU A 208 -12.00 20.42 -61.39
CA LEU A 208 -12.99 20.83 -62.38
C LEU A 208 -14.27 19.96 -62.38
N SER A 209 -14.17 18.67 -62.05
CA SER A 209 -15.35 17.80 -61.94
C SER A 209 -16.14 18.02 -60.66
N THR A 210 -15.44 18.37 -59.56
CA THR A 210 -16.03 18.66 -58.25
C THR A 210 -16.76 20.01 -58.24
N LEU A 211 -16.22 21.04 -58.92
CA LEU A 211 -16.90 22.34 -59.06
C LEU A 211 -18.23 22.27 -59.83
N ALA A 212 -18.34 21.42 -60.85
CA ALA A 212 -19.57 21.27 -61.63
C ALA A 212 -20.70 20.58 -60.82
N VAL A 213 -20.34 19.59 -59.99
CA VAL A 213 -21.28 18.92 -59.08
C VAL A 213 -21.68 19.86 -57.94
N LEU A 214 -20.75 20.66 -57.42
CA LEU A 214 -21.03 21.66 -56.38
C LEU A 214 -21.96 22.78 -56.87
N LEU A 215 -21.84 23.22 -58.13
CA LEU A 215 -22.74 24.21 -58.74
C LEU A 215 -24.17 23.69 -58.92
N LEU A 216 -24.33 22.42 -59.28
CA LEU A 216 -25.65 21.77 -59.41
C LEU A 216 -26.31 21.54 -58.04
N VAL A 217 -25.52 21.18 -57.01
CA VAL A 217 -26.00 21.05 -55.63
C VAL A 217 -26.32 22.41 -55.00
N TRP A 218 -25.60 23.48 -55.39
CA TRP A 218 -25.84 24.84 -54.93
C TRP A 218 -27.16 25.42 -55.46
N TRP A 219 -27.53 25.13 -56.71
CA TRP A 219 -28.77 25.64 -57.33
C TRP A 219 -30.06 25.07 -56.67
N PHE A 220 -30.00 23.85 -56.12
CA PHE A 220 -31.17 23.14 -55.60
C PHE A 220 -31.30 23.10 -54.07
N ARG A 221 -30.45 23.81 -53.31
CA ARG A 221 -30.61 23.89 -51.84
C ARG A 221 -31.63 24.96 -51.46
N PRO A 222 -32.66 24.64 -50.64
CA PRO A 222 -33.46 25.66 -49.98
C PRO A 222 -32.53 26.51 -49.11
N ILE A 223 -32.49 27.81 -49.37
CA ILE A 223 -31.60 28.74 -48.69
C ILE A 223 -32.13 28.92 -47.26
N SER A 224 -31.59 28.17 -46.30
CA SER A 224 -31.46 28.69 -44.94
C SER A 224 -30.32 29.71 -44.97
N ASN A 225 -30.62 30.97 -44.66
CA ASN A 225 -29.64 32.06 -44.69
C ASN A 225 -28.91 32.12 -43.35
N CYS A 226 -28.28 31.01 -42.99
CA CYS A 226 -27.54 30.92 -41.75
C CYS A 226 -26.38 31.93 -41.75
N GLY A 227 -26.38 32.87 -40.80
CA GLY A 227 -25.40 33.96 -40.72
C GLY A 227 -25.85 35.29 -41.31
N ASN A 228 -27.16 35.57 -41.34
CA ASN A 228 -27.73 36.85 -41.80
C ASN A 228 -28.01 37.86 -40.67
N GLY A 229 -27.76 37.46 -39.42
CA GLY A 229 -27.89 38.28 -38.23
C GLY A 229 -29.28 38.23 -37.59
N ARG A 230 -30.13 37.32 -38.03
CA ARG A 230 -31.49 37.08 -37.50
C ARG A 230 -31.77 35.58 -37.48
N ILE A 231 -32.63 35.14 -36.56
CA ILE A 231 -33.09 33.73 -36.52
C ILE A 231 -34.34 33.63 -37.38
N ASP A 232 -34.26 32.92 -38.49
CA ASP A 232 -35.38 32.73 -39.42
C ASP A 232 -36.26 31.50 -39.07
N PRO A 233 -37.52 31.42 -39.56
CA PRO A 233 -38.39 30.28 -39.30
C PRO A 233 -37.78 28.95 -39.77
N GLY A 234 -37.45 28.07 -38.82
CA GLY A 234 -36.78 26.77 -39.05
C GLY A 234 -35.34 26.70 -38.54
N GLU A 235 -34.76 27.83 -38.15
CA GLU A 235 -33.43 27.91 -37.52
C GLU A 235 -33.54 27.86 -36.00
N GLN A 236 -32.58 27.20 -35.33
CA GLN A 236 -32.48 27.19 -33.87
C GLN A 236 -31.55 28.29 -33.34
N CYS A 237 -30.63 28.78 -34.17
CA CYS A 237 -29.64 29.81 -33.87
C CYS A 237 -29.14 30.45 -35.18
N ASP A 238 -28.35 31.54 -35.09
CA ASP A 238 -27.68 32.19 -36.24
C ASP A 238 -26.21 32.48 -35.89
N LEU A 239 -25.30 32.35 -36.86
CA LEU A 239 -23.84 32.47 -36.65
C LEU A 239 -23.36 33.90 -36.36
N THR A 240 -24.12 34.90 -36.81
CA THR A 240 -23.73 36.32 -36.78
C THR A 240 -24.54 37.14 -35.78
N ALA A 241 -25.71 36.64 -35.38
CA ALA A 241 -26.41 37.12 -34.19
C ALA A 241 -25.79 36.47 -32.94
N SER A 242 -25.00 37.23 -32.17
CA SER A 242 -24.59 36.94 -30.78
C SER A 242 -24.25 35.47 -30.47
N ALA A 243 -22.96 35.14 -30.38
CA ALA A 243 -22.36 33.80 -30.28
C ALA A 243 -22.81 32.84 -29.13
N SER A 244 -23.95 33.06 -28.46
CA SER A 244 -24.39 32.34 -27.25
C SER A 244 -25.92 32.11 -27.15
N LEU A 245 -26.64 32.07 -28.27
CA LEU A 245 -28.09 31.79 -28.29
C LEU A 245 -28.46 30.31 -28.04
N CYS A 246 -27.52 29.37 -28.21
CA CYS A 246 -27.79 27.97 -27.95
C CYS A 246 -27.74 27.63 -26.44
N PRO A 247 -28.53 26.65 -25.98
CA PRO A 247 -28.52 26.20 -24.60
C PRO A 247 -27.11 25.83 -24.11
N GLY A 248 -26.76 26.22 -22.88
CA GLY A 248 -25.45 25.92 -22.28
C GLY A 248 -24.29 26.78 -22.77
N GLY A 249 -24.56 27.88 -23.49
CA GLY A 249 -23.52 28.79 -24.00
C GLY A 249 -22.72 28.21 -25.18
N LEU A 250 -23.27 27.19 -25.84
CA LEU A 250 -22.68 26.56 -27.01
C LEU A 250 -22.80 27.48 -28.24
N GLY A 251 -21.85 27.36 -29.17
CA GLY A 251 -21.89 28.10 -30.43
C GLY A 251 -22.85 27.46 -31.43
N CYS A 252 -23.44 28.29 -32.30
CA CYS A 252 -24.30 27.84 -33.39
C CYS A 252 -23.51 27.05 -34.45
N GLN A 253 -24.07 25.95 -34.97
CA GLN A 253 -23.45 25.20 -36.06
C GLN A 253 -23.72 25.85 -37.42
N ALA A 254 -22.96 25.46 -38.44
CA ALA A 254 -23.05 26.03 -39.79
C ALA A 254 -24.38 25.76 -40.52
N ASP A 255 -25.19 24.84 -39.99
CA ASP A 255 -26.52 24.51 -40.47
C ASP A 255 -27.64 25.21 -39.66
N CYS A 256 -27.28 26.17 -38.79
CA CYS A 256 -28.20 26.89 -37.92
C CYS A 256 -28.97 26.00 -36.93
N THR A 257 -28.38 24.86 -36.58
CA THR A 257 -28.83 24.02 -35.47
C THR A 257 -27.95 24.21 -34.25
N CYS A 258 -28.53 24.02 -33.06
CA CYS A 258 -27.75 23.98 -31.85
C CYS A 258 -27.14 22.58 -31.70
N PRO A 259 -25.83 22.48 -31.38
CA PRO A 259 -25.24 21.18 -31.09
C PRO A 259 -25.98 20.55 -29.89
N PRO A 260 -26.20 19.22 -29.88
CA PRO A 260 -26.77 18.57 -28.72
C PRO A 260 -25.89 18.88 -27.49
N PRO A 261 -26.48 19.10 -26.30
CA PRO A 261 -25.69 19.29 -25.09
C PRO A 261 -24.73 18.10 -24.92
N PRO A 262 -23.50 18.33 -24.42
CA PRO A 262 -22.57 17.23 -24.18
C PRO A 262 -23.28 16.19 -23.31
N PRO A 263 -23.14 14.88 -23.64
CA PRO A 263 -23.82 13.84 -22.88
C PRO A 263 -23.45 14.01 -21.40
N GLY A 264 -24.48 14.00 -20.55
CA GLY A 264 -24.29 14.00 -19.10
C GLY A 264 -23.40 12.83 -18.67
N PRO A 265 -22.84 12.88 -17.46
CA PRO A 265 -21.87 11.89 -17.05
C PRO A 265 -22.50 10.50 -17.01
N SER A 266 -21.83 9.54 -17.63
CA SER A 266 -22.28 8.15 -17.64
C SER A 266 -22.10 7.54 -16.25
N LEU A 267 -23.17 6.97 -15.70
CA LEU A 267 -23.12 6.27 -14.40
C LEU A 267 -22.12 5.11 -14.44
N ASP A 268 -22.01 4.42 -15.57
CA ASP A 268 -21.04 3.34 -15.75
C ASP A 268 -19.61 3.87 -15.79
N ALA A 269 -19.38 5.05 -16.37
CA ALA A 269 -18.07 5.71 -16.35
C ALA A 269 -17.68 6.16 -14.93
N ILE A 270 -18.63 6.71 -14.17
CA ILE A 270 -18.42 7.06 -12.75
C ILE A 270 -18.07 5.79 -11.95
N ARG A 271 -18.85 4.72 -12.08
CA ARG A 271 -18.57 3.44 -11.41
C ARG A 271 -17.23 2.84 -11.84
N ALA A 272 -16.84 2.99 -13.10
CA ALA A 272 -15.54 2.53 -13.60
C ALA A 272 -14.38 3.34 -13.00
N ALA A 273 -14.56 4.64 -12.75
CA ALA A 273 -13.55 5.48 -12.09
C ALA A 273 -13.34 5.11 -10.62
N ILE A 274 -14.39 4.60 -9.95
CA ILE A 274 -14.33 4.18 -8.53
C ILE A 274 -13.77 2.75 -8.38
N ARG A 275 -13.95 1.88 -9.37
CA ARG A 275 -13.57 0.45 -9.31
C ARG A 275 -12.11 0.14 -8.91
N PRO A 276 -11.08 0.93 -9.29
CA PRO A 276 -9.69 0.60 -8.97
C PRO A 276 -9.35 0.71 -7.48
N PHE A 277 -10.16 1.43 -6.71
CA PHE A 277 -9.95 1.56 -5.28
C PHE A 277 -10.39 0.27 -4.58
N GLU A 278 -9.68 -0.11 -3.53
CA GLU A 278 -10.03 -1.26 -2.69
C GLU A 278 -10.58 -0.77 -1.34
N CYS A 279 -11.19 -1.64 -0.54
CA CYS A 279 -11.63 -1.29 0.83
C CYS A 279 -12.62 -0.09 0.82
N HIS A 280 -13.57 -0.10 -0.11
CA HIS A 280 -14.58 0.95 -0.23
C HIS A 280 -15.97 0.34 -0.53
N ARG A 281 -17.02 1.02 -0.06
CA ARG A 281 -18.41 0.78 -0.47
C ARG A 281 -19.03 2.14 -0.73
N VAL A 282 -18.71 2.66 -1.92
CA VAL A 282 -19.14 3.97 -2.39
C VAL A 282 -20.34 3.79 -3.31
N GLU A 283 -21.39 4.53 -3.02
CA GLU A 283 -22.62 4.58 -3.80
C GLU A 283 -22.75 5.97 -4.44
N VAL A 284 -23.40 6.01 -5.61
CA VAL A 284 -23.65 7.23 -6.38
C VAL A 284 -25.13 7.51 -6.28
N ALA A 285 -25.51 8.73 -5.88
CA ALA A 285 -26.92 9.11 -5.83
C ALA A 285 -27.55 9.09 -7.23
N ASP A 286 -28.77 8.58 -7.34
CA ASP A 286 -29.47 8.41 -8.63
C ASP A 286 -29.78 9.75 -9.34
N ASN A 287 -29.75 10.86 -8.61
CA ASN A 287 -30.12 12.18 -9.12
C ASN A 287 -28.89 12.99 -9.55
N ILE A 288 -28.31 12.66 -10.70
CA ILE A 288 -27.25 13.47 -11.31
C ILE A 288 -27.90 14.60 -12.12
N GLN A 289 -27.85 15.82 -11.58
CA GLN A 289 -28.38 17.01 -12.24
C GLN A 289 -27.25 17.97 -12.60
N ASN A 290 -27.27 18.49 -13.84
CA ASN A 290 -26.29 19.49 -14.31
C ASN A 290 -24.82 19.06 -14.13
N GLY A 291 -24.54 17.75 -14.16
CA GLY A 291 -23.21 17.19 -13.95
C GLY A 291 -22.75 17.09 -12.49
N VAL A 292 -23.61 17.43 -11.51
CA VAL A 292 -23.28 17.32 -10.08
C VAL A 292 -23.48 15.87 -9.62
N VAL A 293 -22.40 15.24 -9.16
CA VAL A 293 -22.38 13.86 -8.67
C VAL A 293 -22.27 13.86 -7.15
N ASN A 294 -23.20 13.19 -6.47
CA ASN A 294 -23.14 13.02 -5.01
C ASN A 294 -22.73 11.59 -4.70
N LEU A 295 -21.62 11.44 -3.98
CA LEU A 295 -21.06 10.18 -3.54
C LEU A 295 -21.33 9.99 -2.04
N PHE A 296 -21.62 8.77 -1.61
CA PHE A 296 -21.79 8.47 -0.19
C PHE A 296 -21.34 7.05 0.13
N GLY A 297 -21.23 6.75 1.43
CA GLY A 297 -20.87 5.41 1.90
C GLY A 297 -19.58 5.43 2.70
N ARG A 298 -18.70 4.45 2.46
CA ARG A 298 -17.48 4.25 3.25
C ARG A 298 -16.24 4.10 2.37
N VAL A 299 -15.14 4.66 2.84
CA VAL A 299 -13.81 4.62 2.21
C VAL A 299 -12.74 4.28 3.26
N GLN A 300 -11.58 3.83 2.82
CA GLN A 300 -10.47 3.43 3.69
C GLN A 300 -9.97 4.58 4.57
N SER A 301 -9.80 5.77 3.97
CA SER A 301 -9.16 6.92 4.59
C SER A 301 -9.65 8.23 3.97
N PRO A 302 -9.42 9.38 4.63
CA PRO A 302 -9.67 10.69 4.04
C PRO A 302 -8.94 10.92 2.71
N ASP A 303 -7.72 10.38 2.58
CA ASP A 303 -6.92 10.47 1.36
C ASP A 303 -7.55 9.68 0.21
N GLN A 304 -7.98 8.44 0.47
CA GLN A 304 -8.71 7.67 -0.54
C GLN A 304 -10.01 8.38 -0.97
N GLY A 305 -10.73 8.97 -0.02
CA GLY A 305 -11.93 9.77 -0.34
C GLY A 305 -11.63 10.94 -1.28
N ARG A 306 -10.48 11.61 -1.11
CA ARG A 306 -10.01 12.67 -2.02
C ARG A 306 -9.66 12.12 -3.39
N GLU A 307 -8.91 11.03 -3.46
CA GLU A 307 -8.52 10.40 -4.73
C GLU A 307 -9.74 9.91 -5.53
N ILE A 308 -10.74 9.34 -4.86
CA ILE A 308 -12.01 8.94 -5.48
C ILE A 308 -12.74 10.16 -6.05
N ARG A 309 -12.85 11.27 -5.28
CA ARG A 309 -13.45 12.51 -5.79
C ARG A 309 -12.74 13.01 -7.03
N GLU A 310 -11.41 13.07 -6.99
CA GLU A 310 -10.59 13.53 -8.11
C GLU A 310 -10.78 12.64 -9.35
N ALA A 311 -10.80 11.31 -9.16
CA ALA A 311 -11.05 10.35 -10.24
C ALA A 311 -12.44 10.55 -10.88
N VAL A 312 -13.49 10.74 -10.06
CA VAL A 312 -14.85 10.99 -10.57
C VAL A 312 -14.95 12.36 -11.24
N GLN A 313 -14.26 13.38 -10.74
CA GLN A 313 -14.24 14.73 -11.32
C GLN A 313 -13.65 14.75 -12.75
N GLN A 314 -12.80 13.79 -13.10
CA GLN A 314 -12.25 13.63 -14.46
C GLN A 314 -13.20 12.95 -15.46
N VAL A 315 -14.36 12.44 -15.00
CA VAL A 315 -15.34 11.79 -15.88
C VAL A 315 -16.03 12.85 -16.74
N VAL A 316 -16.10 12.62 -18.05
CA VAL A 316 -16.77 13.53 -19.00
C VAL A 316 -18.21 13.78 -18.57
N GLY A 317 -18.60 15.05 -18.50
CA GLY A 317 -19.95 15.48 -18.09
C GLY A 317 -20.08 15.77 -16.59
N VAL A 318 -19.09 15.43 -15.76
CA VAL A 318 -19.07 15.80 -14.34
C VAL A 318 -18.63 17.24 -14.18
N THR A 319 -19.44 18.04 -13.49
CA THR A 319 -19.18 19.46 -13.21
C THR A 319 -18.71 19.66 -11.78
N GLU A 320 -19.31 18.96 -10.82
CA GLU A 320 -18.98 19.04 -9.39
C GLU A 320 -19.15 17.65 -8.76
N VAL A 321 -18.24 17.27 -7.87
CA VAL A 321 -18.38 16.07 -7.03
C VAL A 321 -18.54 16.50 -5.57
N ARG A 322 -19.63 16.04 -4.95
CA ARG A 322 -19.87 16.16 -3.50
C ARG A 322 -19.82 14.79 -2.88
N ASP A 323 -19.38 14.71 -1.63
CA ASP A 323 -19.34 13.45 -0.92
C ASP A 323 -19.83 13.55 0.54
N THR A 324 -20.25 12.41 1.05
CA THR A 324 -20.48 12.18 2.47
C THR A 324 -19.92 10.80 2.81
N PHE A 325 -18.61 10.75 3.06
CA PHE A 325 -17.90 9.51 3.36
C PHE A 325 -17.72 9.30 4.86
N SER A 326 -17.89 8.05 5.26
CA SER A 326 -17.38 7.51 6.53
C SER A 326 -16.04 6.80 6.30
N PHE A 327 -15.18 6.78 7.31
CA PHE A 327 -13.83 6.22 7.21
C PHE A 327 -13.74 4.89 7.94
N MET A 328 -13.27 3.87 7.26
CA MET A 328 -13.04 2.54 7.82
C MET A 328 -11.73 2.00 7.27
N ALA A 329 -10.67 2.09 8.07
CA ALA A 329 -9.36 1.63 7.67
C ALA A 329 -9.32 0.12 7.39
N ARG A 330 -8.31 -0.33 6.64
CA ARG A 330 -7.90 -1.73 6.69
C ARG A 330 -7.47 -2.09 8.13
N PRO A 331 -7.66 -3.35 8.55
CA PRO A 331 -8.28 -4.45 7.82
C PRO A 331 -9.81 -4.47 8.00
N PHE A 332 -10.37 -3.62 8.88
CA PHE A 332 -11.78 -3.60 9.27
C PHE A 332 -12.73 -3.54 8.09
N CYS A 333 -12.42 -2.73 7.08
CA CYS A 333 -13.24 -2.63 5.88
C CYS A 333 -13.34 -3.95 5.09
N GLU A 334 -12.25 -4.71 4.99
CA GLU A 334 -12.20 -5.96 4.23
C GLU A 334 -12.99 -7.05 4.96
N VAL A 335 -12.87 -7.07 6.29
CA VAL A 335 -13.64 -7.95 7.16
C VAL A 335 -15.13 -7.65 7.02
N VAL A 336 -15.52 -6.37 7.10
CA VAL A 336 -16.91 -5.96 6.93
C VAL A 336 -17.42 -6.32 5.53
N ASP A 337 -16.67 -6.04 4.46
CA ASP A 337 -17.08 -6.41 3.09
C ASP A 337 -17.29 -7.92 2.92
N LEU A 338 -16.49 -8.73 3.63
CA LEU A 338 -16.61 -10.18 3.61
C LEU A 338 -17.83 -10.69 4.41
N LEU A 339 -18.06 -10.13 5.60
CA LEU A 339 -19.07 -10.64 6.52
C LEU A 339 -20.46 -10.02 6.34
N ASP A 340 -20.57 -8.78 5.84
CA ASP A 340 -21.85 -8.09 5.69
C ASP A 340 -22.88 -8.87 4.86
N PRO A 341 -22.54 -9.40 3.67
CA PRO A 341 -23.49 -10.17 2.87
C PRO A 341 -23.99 -11.43 3.60
N ILE A 342 -23.15 -12.03 4.44
CA ILE A 342 -23.49 -13.22 5.23
C ILE A 342 -24.42 -12.83 6.37
N ARG A 343 -24.09 -11.76 7.10
CA ARG A 343 -24.90 -11.20 8.19
C ARG A 343 -26.30 -10.83 7.72
N GLN A 344 -26.43 -10.12 6.59
CA GLN A 344 -27.71 -9.72 6.00
C GLN A 344 -28.57 -10.93 5.59
N ARG A 345 -27.95 -11.97 5.02
CA ARG A 345 -28.64 -13.23 4.69
C ARG A 345 -29.14 -13.95 5.93
N ALA A 346 -28.33 -14.01 6.99
CA ALA A 346 -28.70 -14.65 8.24
C ALA A 346 -29.86 -13.92 8.94
N GLN A 347 -29.86 -12.58 8.91
CA GLN A 347 -30.95 -11.74 9.43
C GLN A 347 -32.27 -12.01 8.71
N THR A 348 -32.26 -12.06 7.37
CA THR A 348 -33.48 -12.30 6.57
C THR A 348 -34.02 -13.72 6.71
N THR A 349 -33.17 -14.70 7.04
CA THR A 349 -33.55 -16.12 7.21
C THR A 349 -33.83 -16.53 8.66
N GLY A 350 -33.79 -15.59 9.62
CA GLY A 350 -34.00 -15.87 11.05
C GLY A 350 -32.88 -16.72 11.68
N ALA A 351 -31.71 -16.77 11.05
CA ALA A 351 -30.54 -17.53 11.47
C ALA A 351 -29.42 -16.62 12.02
N SER A 352 -29.78 -15.40 12.43
CA SER A 352 -28.82 -14.40 12.90
C SER A 352 -28.10 -14.89 14.14
N LEU A 353 -26.78 -14.74 14.13
CA LEU A 353 -25.94 -14.91 15.31
C LEU A 353 -26.03 -13.65 16.16
N ASP A 354 -26.19 -13.81 17.47
CA ASP A 354 -26.10 -12.72 18.44
C ASP A 354 -24.68 -12.67 19.00
N VAL A 355 -24.06 -11.50 18.93
CA VAL A 355 -22.68 -11.23 19.39
C VAL A 355 -22.73 -9.97 20.22
N HIS A 356 -22.61 -10.13 21.53
CA HIS A 356 -22.82 -9.07 22.50
C HIS A 356 -21.64 -8.97 23.47
N PRO A 357 -20.69 -8.06 23.23
CA PRO A 357 -19.78 -7.65 24.28
C PRO A 357 -20.57 -7.07 25.46
N GLN A 358 -20.32 -7.52 26.68
CA GLN A 358 -21.16 -7.20 27.85
C GLN A 358 -21.21 -5.69 28.19
N LYS A 359 -20.17 -4.93 27.83
CA LYS A 359 -20.17 -3.47 27.97
C LYS A 359 -20.98 -2.78 26.87
N GLY A 360 -21.15 -3.44 25.71
CA GLY A 360 -21.87 -2.96 24.54
C GLY A 360 -21.01 -2.90 23.28
N CYS A 361 -21.69 -2.75 22.13
CA CYS A 361 -21.07 -2.33 20.87
C CYS A 361 -20.99 -0.81 20.79
N ASP A 362 -20.01 -0.30 20.04
CA ASP A 362 -19.78 1.12 19.80
C ASP A 362 -19.53 1.93 21.09
N VAL A 363 -19.07 1.25 22.15
CA VAL A 363 -18.68 1.85 23.43
C VAL A 363 -17.17 1.91 23.59
N THR A 364 -16.71 2.82 24.45
CA THR A 364 -15.29 2.92 24.82
C THR A 364 -14.94 1.95 25.93
N TYR A 365 -14.05 1.01 25.66
CA TYR A 365 -13.33 0.19 26.61
C TYR A 365 -11.99 0.84 26.97
N TYR A 366 -11.50 0.59 28.17
CA TYR A 366 -10.26 1.20 28.65
C TYR A 366 -9.20 0.18 29.02
N HIS A 367 -7.96 0.61 29.04
CA HIS A 367 -6.80 -0.19 29.45
C HIS A 367 -7.10 -1.05 30.70
N ASN A 368 -6.77 -2.34 30.61
CA ASN A 368 -6.94 -3.39 31.62
C ASN A 368 -8.39 -3.79 31.93
N GLU A 369 -9.38 -3.24 31.23
CA GLU A 369 -10.73 -3.78 31.28
C GLU A 369 -10.79 -5.14 30.57
N ASN A 370 -11.62 -6.04 31.10
CA ASN A 370 -11.85 -7.34 30.48
C ASN A 370 -12.85 -7.21 29.33
N LEU A 371 -12.51 -7.81 28.19
CA LEU A 371 -13.41 -8.03 27.08
C LEU A 371 -14.16 -9.35 27.31
N ILE A 372 -15.43 -9.23 27.70
CA ILE A 372 -16.33 -10.37 27.86
C ILE A 372 -17.37 -10.31 26.75
N VAL A 373 -17.49 -11.39 25.98
CA VAL A 373 -18.37 -11.47 24.80
C VAL A 373 -19.33 -12.64 24.94
N ASP A 374 -20.62 -12.34 24.97
CA ASP A 374 -21.69 -13.33 24.92
C ASP A 374 -22.08 -13.61 23.48
N ILE A 375 -22.12 -14.90 23.12
CA ILE A 375 -22.44 -15.39 21.78
C ILE A 375 -23.62 -16.34 21.92
N SER A 376 -24.68 -16.09 21.15
CA SER A 376 -25.82 -17.01 21.09
C SER A 376 -26.35 -17.18 19.68
N SER A 377 -26.87 -18.38 19.38
CA SER A 377 -27.53 -18.66 18.10
C SER A 377 -28.89 -19.34 18.30
N PRO A 378 -29.90 -19.00 17.47
CA PRO A 378 -31.16 -19.73 17.45
C PRO A 378 -31.03 -21.11 16.80
N LYS A 379 -29.96 -21.38 16.03
CA LYS A 379 -29.71 -22.66 15.37
C LYS A 379 -28.54 -23.40 16.02
N PRO A 380 -28.53 -24.74 16.02
CA PRO A 380 -27.37 -25.52 16.44
C PRO A 380 -26.27 -25.36 15.39
N LEU A 381 -25.36 -24.42 15.63
CA LEU A 381 -24.17 -24.21 14.81
C LEU A 381 -22.98 -24.82 15.53
N GLN A 382 -22.32 -25.71 14.81
CA GLN A 382 -21.39 -26.66 15.41
C GLN A 382 -19.99 -26.10 15.55
N TYR A 383 -19.52 -25.24 14.65
CA TYR A 383 -18.19 -24.66 14.67
C TYR A 383 -18.26 -23.15 14.81
N VAL A 384 -17.49 -22.60 15.75
CA VAL A 384 -17.43 -21.14 16.02
C VAL A 384 -16.01 -20.63 15.82
N TYR A 385 -15.89 -19.46 15.22
CA TYR A 385 -14.65 -18.72 15.09
C TYR A 385 -14.93 -17.34 15.62
N ALA A 386 -14.27 -16.94 16.70
CA ALA A 386 -14.41 -15.64 17.31
C ALA A 386 -13.05 -14.95 17.27
N ASP A 387 -12.99 -13.80 16.63
CA ASP A 387 -11.75 -13.10 16.32
C ASP A 387 -11.83 -11.64 16.75
N TYR A 388 -10.70 -11.09 17.16
CA TYR A 388 -10.53 -9.73 17.64
C TYR A 388 -9.49 -8.99 16.79
N TYR A 389 -9.93 -8.06 15.96
CA TYR A 389 -9.05 -7.22 15.16
C TYR A 389 -8.63 -5.99 15.97
N VAL A 390 -7.32 -5.87 16.18
CA VAL A 390 -6.70 -4.91 17.09
C VAL A 390 -6.55 -3.54 16.41
N ALA A 391 -6.43 -2.48 17.21
CA ALA A 391 -6.28 -1.10 16.73
C ALA A 391 -4.97 -0.86 15.96
N ASP A 392 -4.01 -1.80 16.02
CA ASP A 392 -2.79 -1.78 15.22
C ASP A 392 -3.05 -1.92 13.71
N LYS A 393 -4.23 -2.44 13.32
CA LYS A 393 -4.65 -2.69 11.93
C LYS A 393 -3.84 -3.76 11.22
N GLU A 394 -3.05 -4.53 11.93
CA GLU A 394 -2.14 -5.52 11.35
C GLU A 394 -2.47 -6.92 11.86
N ASN A 395 -2.91 -7.03 13.11
CA ASN A 395 -3.09 -8.31 13.77
C ASN A 395 -4.55 -8.62 14.05
N VAL A 396 -4.84 -9.91 14.00
CA VAL A 396 -6.06 -10.49 14.55
C VAL A 396 -5.66 -11.42 15.70
N ALA A 397 -6.36 -11.32 16.82
CA ALA A 397 -6.26 -12.26 17.92
C ALA A 397 -7.44 -13.23 17.86
N HIS A 398 -7.17 -14.52 18.02
CA HIS A 398 -8.23 -15.53 18.00
C HIS A 398 -8.76 -15.73 19.41
N LEU A 399 -10.01 -15.32 19.63
CA LEU A 399 -10.71 -15.58 20.87
C LEU A 399 -11.06 -17.07 20.96
N VAL A 400 -11.54 -17.66 19.86
CA VAL A 400 -11.80 -19.10 19.70
C VAL A 400 -11.63 -19.49 18.21
N PRO A 401 -10.93 -20.58 17.86
CA PRO A 401 -10.06 -21.39 18.71
C PRO A 401 -8.69 -20.72 18.94
N HIS A 402 -8.07 -21.01 20.08
CA HIS A 402 -6.69 -20.60 20.41
C HIS A 402 -5.97 -21.72 21.19
N PRO A 403 -4.64 -21.68 21.41
CA PRO A 403 -3.89 -22.76 22.06
C PRO A 403 -4.45 -23.28 23.40
N GLU A 404 -5.00 -22.41 24.27
CA GLU A 404 -5.61 -22.82 25.55
C GLU A 404 -7.06 -23.29 25.40
N GLN A 405 -7.72 -22.95 24.30
CA GLN A 405 -9.06 -23.43 23.91
C GLN A 405 -9.06 -23.87 22.43
N PRO A 406 -8.45 -25.03 22.11
CA PRO A 406 -8.29 -25.48 20.72
C PRO A 406 -9.59 -26.01 20.11
N GLU A 407 -10.53 -26.43 20.97
CA GLU A 407 -11.83 -26.92 20.58
C GLU A 407 -12.76 -25.76 20.26
N ASN A 408 -13.27 -25.75 19.03
CA ASN A 408 -14.27 -24.80 18.59
C ASN A 408 -15.59 -25.46 18.15
N PHE A 409 -15.75 -26.73 18.52
CA PHE A 409 -16.94 -27.53 18.24
C PHE A 409 -17.93 -27.53 19.41
N PHE A 410 -19.21 -27.24 19.16
CA PHE A 410 -20.29 -27.17 20.15
C PHE A 410 -21.48 -28.02 19.70
N GLN A 411 -21.89 -28.99 20.52
CA GLN A 411 -22.92 -29.98 20.16
C GLN A 411 -24.37 -29.47 20.33
N ASP A 412 -24.59 -28.60 21.32
CA ASP A 412 -25.92 -28.15 21.73
C ASP A 412 -26.26 -26.75 21.18
N GLN A 413 -27.35 -26.14 21.67
CA GLN A 413 -27.66 -24.74 21.38
C GLN A 413 -26.46 -23.85 21.74
N LEU A 414 -25.92 -23.14 20.76
CA LEU A 414 -24.77 -22.26 20.96
C LEU A 414 -25.14 -21.14 21.94
N LYS A 415 -24.57 -21.22 23.15
CA LYS A 415 -24.51 -20.19 24.18
C LYS A 415 -23.11 -20.22 24.77
N LEU A 416 -22.27 -19.28 24.37
CA LEU A 416 -20.85 -19.23 24.71
C LEU A 416 -20.54 -17.84 25.27
N THR A 417 -19.90 -17.80 26.43
CA THR A 417 -19.31 -16.57 26.97
C THR A 417 -17.80 -16.68 26.86
N ILE A 418 -17.17 -15.77 26.11
CA ILE A 418 -15.72 -15.69 25.98
C ILE A 418 -15.20 -14.61 26.93
N GLY A 419 -14.07 -14.89 27.60
CA GLY A 419 -13.42 -13.94 28.51
C GLY A 419 -14.08 -13.84 29.88
N ASP A 420 -14.95 -14.80 30.22
CA ASP A 420 -15.44 -14.94 31.60
C ASP A 420 -14.26 -15.02 32.60
N PRO A 421 -14.36 -14.46 33.82
CA PRO A 421 -13.26 -14.46 34.79
C PRO A 421 -12.72 -15.85 35.17
N THR A 422 -13.44 -16.92 34.87
CA THR A 422 -12.99 -18.30 35.08
C THR A 422 -12.25 -18.90 33.89
N SER A 423 -12.35 -18.29 32.71
CA SER A 423 -11.67 -18.71 31.48
C SER A 423 -10.21 -18.24 31.44
N LYS A 424 -9.35 -19.00 30.77
CA LYS A 424 -7.98 -18.60 30.46
C LYS A 424 -7.75 -18.64 28.94
N PRO A 425 -7.05 -17.65 28.37
CA PRO A 425 -6.50 -16.45 29.03
C PRO A 425 -7.58 -15.41 29.38
N GLU A 426 -7.24 -14.48 30.26
CA GLU A 426 -8.06 -13.27 30.48
C GLU A 426 -7.88 -12.32 29.28
N TRP A 427 -8.97 -12.01 28.59
CA TRP A 427 -8.95 -11.07 27.46
C TRP A 427 -8.98 -9.64 27.96
N LYS A 428 -7.80 -9.03 28.13
CA LYS A 428 -7.65 -7.64 28.57
C LYS A 428 -7.41 -6.68 27.42
N ILE A 429 -7.99 -5.50 27.54
CA ILE A 429 -7.72 -4.39 26.64
C ILE A 429 -6.34 -3.80 26.94
N LEU A 430 -5.46 -3.85 25.95
CA LEU A 430 -4.08 -3.35 26.00
C LEU A 430 -3.83 -2.41 24.83
N SER A 431 -2.69 -1.72 24.85
CA SER A 431 -2.27 -0.90 23.72
C SER A 431 -1.91 -1.77 22.50
N PRO A 432 -2.01 -1.24 21.26
CA PRO A 432 -2.47 0.12 20.93
C PRO A 432 -3.97 0.30 21.05
N PHE A 433 -4.40 1.54 21.29
CA PHE A 433 -5.81 1.89 21.48
C PHE A 433 -6.39 2.54 20.23
N GLY A 434 -7.67 2.30 19.96
CA GLY A 434 -8.36 2.92 18.83
C GLY A 434 -9.66 2.21 18.48
N THR A 435 -10.02 2.18 17.20
CA THR A 435 -11.15 1.38 16.73
C THR A 435 -10.74 -0.07 16.62
N GLU A 436 -11.53 -0.98 17.19
CA GLU A 436 -11.29 -2.42 17.20
C GLU A 436 -12.57 -3.16 16.84
N LEU A 437 -12.45 -4.41 16.41
CA LEU A 437 -13.58 -5.17 15.85
C LEU A 437 -13.58 -6.60 16.39
N VAL A 438 -14.69 -6.97 17.04
CA VAL A 438 -14.99 -8.35 17.39
C VAL A 438 -15.81 -8.96 16.25
N THR A 439 -15.39 -10.10 15.74
CA THR A 439 -16.16 -10.87 14.75
C THR A 439 -16.44 -12.26 15.26
N VAL A 440 -17.60 -12.80 14.88
CA VAL A 440 -17.92 -14.19 15.12
C VAL A 440 -18.53 -14.80 13.86
N ILE A 441 -17.95 -15.92 13.43
CA ILE A 441 -18.41 -16.74 12.31
C ILE A 441 -18.83 -18.08 12.90
N ALA A 442 -20.02 -18.55 12.55
CA ALA A 442 -20.52 -19.84 12.97
C ALA A 442 -20.99 -20.67 11.77
N SER A 443 -20.62 -21.94 11.76
CA SER A 443 -20.80 -22.86 10.63
C SER A 443 -21.20 -24.26 11.12
N PRO A 444 -22.02 -25.00 10.35
CA PRO A 444 -22.30 -26.40 10.68
C PRO A 444 -21.11 -27.34 10.40
N ARG A 445 -20.07 -26.87 9.71
CA ARG A 445 -18.89 -27.66 9.37
C ARG A 445 -17.60 -26.86 9.60
N ARG A 446 -16.50 -27.57 9.79
CA ARG A 446 -15.18 -26.96 9.99
C ARG A 446 -14.79 -26.14 8.75
N LEU A 447 -14.49 -24.86 8.96
CA LEU A 447 -14.11 -23.91 7.91
C LEU A 447 -12.60 -23.91 7.70
N LEU A 448 -11.85 -23.82 8.80
CA LEU A 448 -10.40 -23.69 8.79
C LEU A 448 -9.74 -24.94 9.37
N ASN A 449 -8.69 -25.42 8.70
CA ASN A 449 -7.89 -26.56 9.12
C ASN A 449 -6.49 -26.11 9.60
N VAL A 450 -6.42 -24.95 10.27
CA VAL A 450 -5.17 -24.38 10.78
C VAL A 450 -5.01 -24.75 12.26
N ALA A 451 -3.77 -24.90 12.72
CA ALA A 451 -3.49 -25.07 14.13
C ALA A 451 -3.87 -23.79 14.89
N PRO A 452 -4.52 -23.88 16.07
CA PRO A 452 -4.89 -22.69 16.83
C PRO A 452 -3.64 -21.85 17.17
N SER A 453 -3.65 -20.57 16.80
CA SER A 453 -2.68 -19.56 17.20
C SER A 453 -3.37 -18.55 18.14
N ASN A 454 -2.60 -17.81 18.95
CA ASN A 454 -3.17 -16.70 19.74
C ASN A 454 -3.41 -15.47 18.87
N ASN A 455 -2.49 -15.22 17.93
CA ASN A 455 -2.50 -14.10 17.01
C ASN A 455 -1.93 -14.51 15.65
N GLU A 456 -2.37 -13.81 14.61
CA GLU A 456 -1.77 -13.87 13.28
C GLU A 456 -2.00 -12.56 12.51
N GLY A 457 -1.30 -12.40 11.39
CA GLY A 457 -1.46 -11.24 10.52
C GLY A 457 -2.85 -11.21 9.86
N ALA A 458 -3.60 -10.13 10.08
CA ALA A 458 -4.97 -9.96 9.60
C ALA A 458 -5.08 -10.10 8.08
N THR A 459 -4.11 -9.60 7.31
CA THR A 459 -4.11 -9.69 5.84
C THR A 459 -4.13 -11.15 5.35
N SER A 460 -3.25 -12.00 5.90
CA SER A 460 -3.16 -13.41 5.53
C SER A 460 -4.40 -14.18 5.98
N TYR A 461 -4.88 -13.91 7.19
CA TYR A 461 -6.08 -14.54 7.73
C TYR A 461 -7.33 -14.20 6.92
N ILE A 462 -7.53 -12.93 6.59
CA ILE A 462 -8.67 -12.46 5.79
C ILE A 462 -8.63 -13.07 4.38
N ALA A 463 -7.45 -13.25 3.79
CA ALA A 463 -7.33 -13.92 2.50
C ALA A 463 -7.81 -15.38 2.56
N GLU A 464 -7.47 -16.10 3.62
CA GLU A 464 -7.91 -17.49 3.84
C GLU A 464 -9.41 -17.57 4.19
N LEU A 465 -9.90 -16.69 5.07
CA LEU A 465 -11.33 -16.56 5.36
C LEU A 465 -12.13 -16.28 4.09
N ARG A 466 -11.65 -15.37 3.24
CA ARG A 466 -12.28 -15.05 1.95
C ARG A 466 -12.37 -16.28 1.06
N ARG A 467 -11.28 -17.05 0.95
CA ARG A 467 -11.25 -18.30 0.18
C ARG A 467 -12.30 -19.31 0.66
N VAL A 468 -12.43 -19.48 1.97
CA VAL A 468 -13.36 -20.47 2.55
C VAL A 468 -14.81 -19.99 2.51
N LEU A 469 -15.09 -18.72 2.83
CA LEU A 469 -16.44 -18.18 2.85
C LEU A 469 -17.05 -17.99 1.46
N GLN A 470 -16.23 -17.87 0.42
CA GLN A 470 -16.68 -17.82 -0.97
C GLN A 470 -16.97 -19.21 -1.57
N ASP A 471 -16.63 -20.30 -0.88
CA ASP A 471 -16.98 -21.65 -1.31
C ASP A 471 -18.52 -21.82 -1.28
N PRO A 472 -19.17 -22.15 -2.42
CA PRO A 472 -20.62 -22.33 -2.49
C PRO A 472 -21.17 -23.38 -1.51
N THR A 473 -20.34 -24.32 -1.08
CA THR A 473 -20.74 -25.37 -0.13
C THR A 473 -20.87 -24.85 1.31
N ASN A 474 -20.38 -23.63 1.61
CA ASN A 474 -20.51 -22.91 2.90
C ASN A 474 -21.72 -21.96 2.93
N SER A 475 -22.81 -22.32 2.25
CA SER A 475 -23.98 -21.42 2.09
C SER A 475 -24.74 -21.13 3.39
N ASP A 476 -24.59 -21.99 4.39
CA ASP A 476 -25.26 -22.01 5.70
C ASP A 476 -24.42 -21.41 6.83
N VAL A 477 -23.27 -20.82 6.51
CA VAL A 477 -22.49 -20.00 7.44
C VAL A 477 -23.29 -18.76 7.84
N THR A 478 -23.22 -18.41 9.12
CA THR A 478 -23.71 -17.14 9.66
C THR A 478 -22.52 -16.39 10.25
N ALA A 479 -22.60 -15.07 10.23
CA ALA A 479 -21.60 -14.23 10.83
C ALA A 479 -22.25 -12.98 11.42
N ASN A 480 -21.66 -12.48 12.49
CA ASN A 480 -21.98 -11.17 13.02
C ASN A 480 -20.71 -10.53 13.59
N TYR A 481 -20.73 -9.22 13.78
CA TYR A 481 -19.58 -8.48 14.24
C TYR A 481 -20.01 -7.23 15.00
N CYS A 482 -19.10 -6.72 15.82
CA CYS A 482 -19.33 -5.61 16.73
C CYS A 482 -18.07 -4.75 16.81
N PHE A 483 -18.20 -3.45 16.49
CA PHE A 483 -17.13 -2.50 16.69
C PHE A 483 -17.08 -2.06 18.16
N ILE A 484 -15.88 -1.80 18.64
CA ILE A 484 -15.64 -1.14 19.93
C ILE A 484 -14.57 -0.06 19.75
N THR A 485 -14.50 0.86 20.71
CA THR A 485 -13.40 1.82 20.79
C THR A 485 -12.57 1.52 22.03
N THR A 486 -11.25 1.62 21.95
CA THR A 486 -10.35 1.48 23.10
C THR A 486 -9.55 2.75 23.34
N ALA A 487 -9.20 3.00 24.60
CA ALA A 487 -8.45 4.19 25.03
C ALA A 487 -7.62 3.93 26.29
N ASP A 488 -6.55 4.71 26.45
CA ASP A 488 -5.87 4.85 27.74
C ASP A 488 -6.66 5.82 28.63
N LYS A 489 -6.86 5.50 29.91
CA LYS A 489 -7.66 6.32 30.84
C LYS A 489 -6.91 7.55 31.35
#